data_AF-A0A2M7UEQ1-F1
#
_entry.id   AF-A0A2M7UEQ1-F1
#
_cell.length_a   1.000
_cell.length_b   1.000
_cell.length_c   1.000
_cell.angle_alpha   90.00
_cell.angle_beta   90.00
_cell.angle_gamma   90.00
#
_symmetry.space_group_name_H-M   'P 1'
#
loop_
_entity.id
_entity.type
_entity.pdbx_description
1 polymer ?
#
loop_
_entity_poly.entity_id
_entity_poly.type
_entity_poly.pdbx_seq_one_letter_code
_entity_poly.pdbx_strand_id
1 'polypeptide(L)'
;MKTKISIIAVLTLLIMGCTGKVSNDAFLAQPPEYYNALLQDGWTSFEAGRYSQAVEEFSLAAEREATMPEVYLGLGWSSYRNNALENGRSYFGSAIAFSFLDTTSGDSIVIESTAGLAGIALAAGEYEDAISYVDEVLTGDPAFAFTHDATVNTDALKRIKAIASYYLGDFATAYQQVLDLDLTVTGVIPVLANGFNNAVATATGTTSFDGIATVKVPVSHKLVLVSSVATQNTTYEIKSVADGGNTFSVFGNPALAAGDSVRADYYYTNDFGKFLSDLVAIIE
;
A
#
# COMPACT_ATOMS: atom_id res chain seq x y z
N MET A 1 -37.32 -67.16 -50.25
CA MET A 1 -36.00 -66.72 -50.75
C MET A 1 -35.61 -65.45 -50.00
N LYS A 2 -34.44 -65.46 -49.37
CA LYS A 2 -33.67 -64.33 -48.81
C LYS A 2 -34.23 -63.58 -47.58
N THR A 3 -33.82 -64.11 -46.43
CA THR A 3 -33.60 -63.39 -45.17
C THR A 3 -32.14 -62.89 -45.12
N LYS A 4 -31.91 -61.80 -44.35
CA LYS A 4 -30.64 -61.34 -43.75
C LYS A 4 -29.69 -60.51 -44.62
N ILE A 5 -29.82 -59.18 -44.57
CA ILE A 5 -28.69 -58.25 -44.58
C ILE A 5 -29.06 -57.04 -43.71
N SER A 6 -28.46 -56.91 -42.52
CA SER A 6 -28.20 -55.63 -41.82
C SER A 6 -27.62 -55.85 -40.42
N ILE A 7 -26.52 -56.59 -40.25
CA ILE A 7 -25.69 -56.57 -39.03
C ILE A 7 -24.23 -56.91 -39.40
N ILE A 8 -23.61 -56.20 -40.35
CA ILE A 8 -22.18 -56.42 -40.68
C ILE A 8 -21.35 -55.12 -40.69
N ALA A 9 -21.97 -53.93 -40.66
CA ALA A 9 -21.22 -52.67 -40.67
C ALA A 9 -20.77 -52.17 -39.27
N VAL A 10 -21.23 -52.77 -38.17
CA VAL A 10 -20.91 -52.33 -36.80
C VAL A 10 -19.81 -53.18 -36.14
N LEU A 11 -19.48 -54.36 -36.69
CA LEU A 11 -18.51 -55.28 -36.06
C LEU A 11 -17.05 -55.08 -36.52
N THR A 12 -16.81 -54.28 -37.57
CA THR A 12 -15.45 -53.99 -38.06
C THR A 12 -14.80 -52.77 -37.42
N LEU A 13 -15.49 -52.04 -36.54
CA LEU A 13 -14.96 -50.86 -35.83
C LEU A 13 -14.43 -51.17 -34.42
N LEU A 14 -14.07 -52.44 -34.14
CA LEU A 14 -13.67 -52.90 -32.80
C LEU A 14 -12.23 -53.45 -32.72
N ILE A 15 -11.42 -53.31 -33.77
CA ILE A 15 -10.11 -54.01 -33.85
C ILE A 15 -8.88 -53.11 -34.03
N MET A 16 -9.00 -51.79 -33.84
CA MET A 16 -7.84 -50.89 -33.79
C MET A 16 -7.71 -50.14 -32.45
N GLY A 17 -8.22 -50.75 -31.37
CA GLY A 17 -7.91 -50.34 -30.00
C GLY A 17 -6.59 -50.92 -29.52
N CYS A 18 -5.49 -50.74 -30.25
CA CYS A 18 -4.16 -50.81 -29.62
C CYS A 18 -4.01 -49.52 -28.82
N THR A 19 -4.45 -49.55 -27.57
CA THR A 19 -4.06 -48.55 -26.57
C THR A 19 -2.55 -48.73 -26.34
N GLY A 20 -1.74 -48.01 -27.11
CA GLY A 20 -0.41 -47.65 -26.66
C GLY A 20 -0.59 -46.97 -25.30
N LYS A 21 0.05 -47.51 -24.26
CA LYS A 21 -0.05 -47.01 -22.88
C LYS A 21 -0.07 -45.47 -22.88
N VAL A 22 -1.22 -44.91 -22.50
CA VAL A 22 -1.44 -43.45 -22.46
C VAL A 22 -0.88 -42.86 -21.17
N SER A 23 -0.41 -43.69 -20.23
CA SER A 23 0.29 -43.21 -19.05
C SER A 23 1.77 -43.07 -19.38
N ASN A 24 2.21 -41.82 -19.57
CA ASN A 24 3.62 -41.49 -19.48
C ASN A 24 4.01 -41.58 -18.00
N ASP A 25 4.25 -42.82 -17.53
CA ASP A 25 4.65 -43.13 -16.15
C ASP A 25 6.04 -42.56 -15.80
N ALA A 26 6.69 -41.81 -16.71
CA ALA A 26 7.94 -41.11 -16.44
C ALA A 26 7.83 -40.14 -15.25
N PHE A 27 6.64 -39.58 -14.99
CA PHE A 27 6.38 -38.80 -13.77
C PHE A 27 6.52 -39.65 -12.50
N LEU A 28 6.17 -40.94 -12.53
CA LEU A 28 6.32 -41.87 -11.40
C LEU A 28 7.80 -42.27 -11.17
N ALA A 29 8.70 -41.93 -12.09
CA ALA A 29 10.13 -42.23 -12.01
C ALA A 29 10.97 -41.04 -11.50
N GLN A 30 10.38 -39.84 -11.39
CA GLN A 30 11.05 -38.69 -10.79
C GLN A 30 10.92 -38.76 -9.26
N PRO A 31 11.92 -38.28 -8.49
CA PRO A 31 11.74 -38.05 -7.07
C PRO A 31 10.53 -37.15 -6.85
N PRO A 32 9.67 -37.42 -5.85
CA PRO A 32 8.58 -36.51 -5.53
C PRO A 32 9.17 -35.15 -5.14
N GLU A 33 8.73 -34.10 -5.85
CA GLU A 33 9.03 -32.72 -5.45
C GLU A 33 8.24 -32.40 -4.19
N TYR A 34 8.96 -31.97 -3.15
CA TYR A 34 8.40 -31.65 -1.85
C TYR A 34 8.03 -30.16 -1.78
N TYR A 35 6.99 -29.84 -1.00
CA TYR A 35 6.51 -28.48 -0.77
C TYR A 35 7.66 -27.49 -0.50
N ASN A 36 8.53 -27.79 0.48
CA ASN A 36 9.64 -26.90 0.86
C ASN A 36 10.64 -26.64 -0.27
N ALA A 37 10.88 -27.62 -1.15
CA ALA A 37 11.80 -27.44 -2.27
C ALA A 37 11.19 -26.51 -3.32
N LEU A 38 9.92 -26.73 -3.66
CA LEU A 38 9.18 -25.89 -4.61
C LEU A 38 9.00 -24.45 -4.10
N LEU A 39 8.74 -24.29 -2.80
CA LEU A 39 8.67 -22.98 -2.15
C LEU A 39 10.01 -22.23 -2.26
N GLN A 40 11.12 -22.91 -1.97
CA GLN A 40 12.47 -22.35 -2.09
C GLN A 40 12.82 -21.99 -3.54
N ASP A 41 12.46 -22.85 -4.50
CA ASP A 41 12.66 -22.58 -5.92
C ASP A 41 11.86 -21.33 -6.35
N GLY A 42 10.60 -21.22 -5.93
CA GLY A 42 9.75 -20.06 -6.18
C GLY A 42 10.36 -18.76 -5.67
N TRP A 43 10.85 -18.74 -4.42
CA TRP A 43 11.55 -17.56 -3.88
C TRP A 43 12.85 -17.27 -4.63
N THR A 44 13.61 -18.29 -5.00
CA THR A 44 14.84 -18.15 -5.79
C THR A 44 14.55 -17.52 -7.17
N SER A 45 13.46 -17.92 -7.82
CA SER A 45 13.02 -17.32 -9.09
C SER A 45 12.48 -15.91 -8.91
N PHE A 46 11.74 -15.64 -7.83
CA PHE A 46 11.26 -14.29 -7.50
C PHE A 46 12.42 -13.31 -7.32
N GLU A 47 13.40 -13.67 -6.48
CA GLU A 47 14.60 -12.86 -6.19
C GLU A 47 15.49 -12.67 -7.42
N ALA A 48 15.46 -13.64 -8.35
CA ALA A 48 16.12 -13.52 -9.66
C ALA A 48 15.33 -12.68 -10.68
N GLY A 49 14.17 -12.12 -10.31
CA GLY A 49 13.30 -11.34 -11.20
C GLY A 49 12.54 -12.18 -12.24
N ARG A 50 12.53 -13.51 -12.10
CA ARG A 50 11.84 -14.45 -13.00
C ARG A 50 10.41 -14.69 -12.52
N TYR A 51 9.61 -13.62 -12.46
CA TYR A 51 8.29 -13.65 -11.81
C TYR A 51 7.30 -14.66 -12.43
N SER A 52 7.31 -14.83 -13.75
CA SER A 52 6.47 -15.85 -14.39
C SER A 52 6.86 -17.28 -13.95
N GLN A 53 8.16 -17.56 -13.83
CA GLN A 53 8.65 -18.85 -13.33
C GLN A 53 8.34 -19.03 -11.83
N ALA A 54 8.51 -17.98 -11.04
CA ALA A 54 8.16 -18.01 -9.62
C ALA A 54 6.67 -18.35 -9.41
N VAL A 55 5.76 -17.78 -10.24
CA VAL A 55 4.34 -18.15 -10.22
C VAL A 55 4.14 -19.65 -10.49
N GLU A 56 4.85 -20.23 -11.46
CA GLU A 56 4.77 -21.67 -11.76
C GLU A 56 5.25 -22.52 -10.57
N GLU A 57 6.41 -22.19 -9.99
CA GLU A 57 7.01 -22.92 -8.88
C GLU A 57 6.16 -22.83 -7.59
N PHE A 58 5.66 -21.64 -7.25
CA PHE A 58 4.73 -21.50 -6.13
C PHE A 58 3.39 -22.19 -6.41
N SER A 59 2.89 -22.20 -7.65
CA SER A 59 1.67 -22.94 -7.98
C SER A 59 1.85 -24.44 -7.72
N LEU A 60 2.99 -25.01 -8.12
CA LEU A 60 3.34 -26.39 -7.81
C LEU A 60 3.45 -26.64 -6.30
N ALA A 61 4.03 -25.72 -5.53
CA ALA A 61 4.06 -25.82 -4.07
C ALA A 61 2.63 -25.84 -3.47
N ALA A 62 1.73 -24.98 -3.95
CA ALA A 62 0.34 -24.91 -3.50
C ALA A 62 -0.44 -26.18 -3.84
N GLU A 63 -0.12 -26.86 -4.95
CA GLU A 63 -0.69 -28.17 -5.27
C GLU A 63 -0.27 -29.26 -4.27
N ARG A 64 0.91 -29.13 -3.63
CA ARG A 64 1.38 -30.07 -2.61
C ARG A 64 0.71 -29.78 -1.26
N GLU A 65 0.68 -28.51 -0.85
CA GLU A 65 0.10 -28.08 0.43
C GLU A 65 -0.72 -26.79 0.28
N ALA A 66 -1.99 -26.95 -0.09
CA ALA A 66 -2.88 -25.84 -0.44
C ALA A 66 -3.30 -24.92 0.71
N THR A 67 -2.96 -25.24 1.96
CA THR A 67 -3.29 -24.42 3.14
C THR A 67 -2.08 -23.68 3.71
N MET A 68 -0.91 -23.79 3.08
CA MET A 68 0.27 -23.06 3.54
C MET A 68 0.16 -21.60 3.11
N PRO A 69 0.19 -20.63 4.04
CA PRO A 69 0.01 -19.22 3.69
C PRO A 69 1.18 -18.63 2.90
N GLU A 70 2.42 -19.09 3.16
CA GLU A 70 3.64 -18.56 2.53
C GLU A 70 3.66 -18.75 1.01
N VAL A 71 3.12 -19.86 0.51
CA VAL A 71 3.05 -20.06 -0.95
C VAL A 71 2.14 -19.04 -1.63
N TYR A 72 1.06 -18.62 -0.98
CA TYR A 72 0.18 -17.58 -1.50
C TYR A 72 0.78 -16.18 -1.38
N LEU A 73 1.62 -15.93 -0.37
CA LEU A 73 2.43 -14.72 -0.29
C LEU A 73 3.38 -14.62 -1.51
N GLY A 74 4.09 -15.72 -1.81
CA GLY A 74 4.94 -15.82 -3.00
C GLY A 74 4.19 -15.65 -4.32
N LEU A 75 3.02 -16.29 -4.47
CA LEU A 75 2.14 -16.09 -5.63
C LEU A 75 1.64 -14.65 -5.76
N GLY A 76 1.30 -14.01 -4.64
CA GLY A 76 0.84 -12.62 -4.58
C GLY A 76 1.89 -11.66 -5.10
N TRP A 77 3.09 -11.71 -4.52
CA TRP A 77 4.22 -10.87 -4.92
C TRP A 77 4.68 -11.15 -6.35
N SER A 78 4.77 -12.41 -6.75
CA SER A 78 5.17 -12.78 -8.11
C SER A 78 4.14 -12.30 -9.14
N SER A 79 2.85 -12.44 -8.85
CA SER A 79 1.76 -11.96 -9.73
C SER A 79 1.76 -10.43 -9.83
N TYR A 80 1.92 -9.73 -8.70
CA TYR A 80 2.04 -8.27 -8.69
C TYR A 80 3.20 -7.81 -9.57
N ARG A 81 4.39 -8.40 -9.40
CA ARG A 81 5.59 -8.06 -10.17
C ARG A 81 5.51 -8.47 -11.64
N ASN A 82 4.63 -9.43 -11.96
CA ASN A 82 4.29 -9.80 -13.34
C ASN A 82 3.10 -8.99 -13.91
N ASN A 83 2.69 -7.90 -13.25
CA ASN A 83 1.57 -7.03 -13.64
C ASN A 83 0.20 -7.73 -13.72
N ALA A 84 0.05 -8.86 -13.03
CA ALA A 84 -1.21 -9.59 -12.89
C ALA A 84 -1.90 -9.19 -11.58
N LEU A 85 -2.33 -7.92 -11.49
CA LEU A 85 -2.76 -7.27 -10.24
C LEU A 85 -3.95 -7.99 -9.57
N GLU A 86 -4.96 -8.40 -10.33
CA GLU A 86 -6.13 -9.12 -9.78
C GLU A 86 -5.75 -10.49 -9.20
N ASN A 87 -4.84 -11.21 -9.86
CA ASN A 87 -4.31 -12.47 -9.33
C ASN A 87 -3.50 -12.19 -8.05
N GLY A 88 -2.64 -11.17 -8.07
CA GLY A 88 -1.87 -10.74 -6.91
C GLY A 88 -2.76 -10.45 -5.71
N ARG A 89 -3.82 -9.65 -5.91
CA ARG A 89 -4.82 -9.33 -4.87
C ARG A 89 -5.48 -10.58 -4.31
N SER A 90 -5.91 -11.50 -5.17
CA SER A 90 -6.53 -12.76 -4.75
C SER A 90 -5.59 -13.64 -3.94
N TYR A 91 -4.33 -13.73 -4.35
CA TYR A 91 -3.32 -14.52 -3.66
C TYR A 91 -2.92 -13.91 -2.31
N PHE A 92 -2.73 -12.59 -2.21
CA PHE A 92 -2.55 -11.92 -0.93
C PHE A 92 -3.74 -12.14 0.01
N GLY A 93 -4.97 -12.06 -0.49
CA GLY A 93 -6.17 -12.39 0.28
C GLY A 93 -6.15 -13.82 0.82
N SER A 94 -5.64 -14.78 0.04
CA SER A 94 -5.49 -16.17 0.47
C SER A 94 -4.37 -16.35 1.49
N ALA A 95 -3.24 -15.66 1.33
CA ALA A 95 -2.14 -15.66 2.30
C ALA A 95 -2.60 -15.15 3.67
N ILE A 96 -3.35 -14.04 3.69
CA ILE A 96 -3.96 -13.49 4.91
C ILE A 96 -5.00 -14.45 5.49
N ALA A 97 -5.87 -15.03 4.64
CA ALA A 97 -6.92 -15.94 5.13
C ALA A 97 -6.37 -17.24 5.74
N PHE A 98 -5.22 -17.72 5.28
CA PHE A 98 -4.56 -18.92 5.81
C PHE A 98 -3.49 -18.63 6.87
N SER A 99 -3.12 -17.37 7.11
CA SER A 99 -2.01 -17.00 7.99
C SER A 99 -2.15 -17.56 9.40
N PHE A 100 -3.37 -17.66 9.91
CA PHE A 100 -3.67 -18.22 11.24
C PHE A 100 -3.24 -19.69 11.40
N LEU A 101 -3.00 -20.41 10.30
CA LEU A 101 -2.52 -21.80 10.31
C LEU A 101 -1.00 -21.88 10.56
N ASP A 102 -0.26 -20.79 10.34
CA ASP A 102 1.16 -20.69 10.61
C ASP A 102 1.39 -19.88 11.89
N THR A 103 1.59 -20.57 13.02
CA THR A 103 1.81 -19.93 14.32
C THR A 103 3.20 -19.30 14.48
N THR A 104 4.08 -19.45 13.48
CA THR A 104 5.45 -18.92 13.53
C THR A 104 5.56 -17.65 12.70
N SER A 105 5.04 -17.69 11.47
CA SER A 105 5.20 -16.61 10.47
C SER A 105 3.86 -15.96 10.07
N GLY A 106 2.73 -16.37 10.65
CA GLY A 106 1.41 -15.86 10.27
C GLY A 106 1.29 -14.34 10.35
N ASP A 107 1.76 -13.74 11.44
CA ASP A 107 1.72 -12.28 11.62
C ASP A 107 2.56 -11.55 10.56
N SER A 108 3.78 -12.03 10.28
CA SER A 108 4.63 -11.43 9.24
C SER A 108 4.02 -11.60 7.85
N ILE A 109 3.39 -12.75 7.56
CA ILE A 109 2.71 -12.98 6.28
C ILE A 109 1.54 -12.01 6.09
N VAL A 110 0.78 -11.70 7.15
CA VAL A 110 -0.28 -10.67 7.07
C VAL A 110 0.32 -9.33 6.71
N ILE A 111 1.35 -8.88 7.45
CA ILE A 111 1.99 -7.59 7.21
C ILE A 111 2.59 -7.50 5.79
N GLU A 112 3.34 -8.52 5.36
CA GLU A 112 3.95 -8.55 4.02
C GLU A 112 2.91 -8.64 2.90
N SER A 113 1.79 -9.33 3.12
CA SER A 113 0.67 -9.37 2.16
C SER A 113 -0.04 -8.03 2.06
N THR A 114 -0.28 -7.37 3.20
CA THR A 114 -0.91 -6.04 3.26
C THR A 114 -0.03 -4.98 2.58
N ALA A 115 1.30 -5.07 2.71
CA ALA A 115 2.22 -4.21 1.94
C ALA A 115 2.09 -4.41 0.43
N GLY A 116 1.90 -5.65 -0.03
CA GLY A 116 1.59 -5.96 -1.43
C GLY A 116 0.25 -5.37 -1.89
N LEU A 117 -0.78 -5.46 -1.05
CA LEU A 117 -2.09 -4.86 -1.30
C LEU A 117 -2.03 -3.33 -1.39
N ALA A 118 -1.20 -2.65 -0.59
CA ALA A 118 -0.98 -1.21 -0.70
C ALA A 118 -0.45 -0.81 -2.08
N GLY A 119 0.51 -1.57 -2.61
CA GLY A 119 1.05 -1.34 -3.96
C GLY A 119 0.03 -1.59 -5.07
N ILE A 120 -0.75 -2.66 -4.96
CA ILE A 120 -1.84 -2.96 -5.91
C ILE A 120 -2.92 -1.88 -5.86
N ALA A 121 -3.35 -1.45 -4.67
CA ALA A 121 -4.36 -0.41 -4.48
C ALA A 121 -3.90 0.91 -5.12
N LEU A 122 -2.64 1.30 -4.91
CA LEU A 122 -2.07 2.47 -5.57
C LEU A 122 -2.12 2.34 -7.10
N ALA A 123 -1.68 1.20 -7.65
CA ALA A 123 -1.69 0.96 -9.10
C ALA A 123 -3.11 0.96 -9.70
N ALA A 124 -4.12 0.57 -8.92
CA ALA A 124 -5.53 0.58 -9.29
C ALA A 124 -6.20 1.96 -9.12
N GLY A 125 -5.53 2.94 -8.51
CA GLY A 125 -6.12 4.24 -8.17
C GLY A 125 -7.06 4.21 -6.97
N GLU A 126 -6.97 3.16 -6.14
CA GLU A 126 -7.73 2.98 -4.90
C GLU A 126 -6.97 3.66 -3.75
N TYR A 127 -6.94 4.99 -3.78
CA TYR A 127 -6.02 5.78 -2.94
C TYR A 127 -6.34 5.66 -1.43
N GLU A 128 -7.61 5.65 -1.04
CA GLU A 128 -8.00 5.47 0.36
C GLU A 128 -7.58 4.10 0.90
N ASP A 129 -7.75 3.04 0.11
CA ASP A 129 -7.34 1.68 0.48
C ASP A 129 -5.81 1.57 0.57
N ALA A 130 -5.09 2.19 -0.38
CA ALA A 130 -3.63 2.23 -0.35
C ALA A 130 -3.11 2.88 0.94
N ILE A 131 -3.71 4.00 1.38
CA ILE A 131 -3.35 4.65 2.64
C ILE A 131 -3.69 3.75 3.83
N SER A 132 -4.87 3.13 3.85
CA SER A 132 -5.29 2.23 4.92
C SER A 132 -4.33 1.06 5.09
N TYR A 133 -3.92 0.43 3.98
CA TYR A 133 -2.98 -0.69 4.01
C TYR A 133 -1.58 -0.26 4.47
N VAL A 134 -1.09 0.91 4.02
CA VAL A 134 0.18 1.45 4.54
C VAL A 134 0.12 1.66 6.05
N ASP A 135 -0.96 2.26 6.54
CA ASP A 135 -1.11 2.54 7.97
C ASP A 135 -1.22 1.27 8.81
N GLU A 136 -1.89 0.23 8.30
CA GLU A 136 -1.93 -1.09 8.93
C GLU A 136 -0.52 -1.70 9.03
N VAL A 137 0.24 -1.69 7.93
CA VAL A 137 1.61 -2.22 7.90
C VAL A 137 2.52 -1.47 8.87
N LEU A 138 2.54 -0.14 8.81
CA LEU A 138 3.43 0.66 9.65
C LEU A 138 3.00 0.71 11.13
N THR A 139 1.74 0.39 11.43
CA THR A 139 1.29 0.17 12.82
C THR A 139 1.79 -1.17 13.36
N GLY A 140 1.76 -2.23 12.54
CA GLY A 140 2.23 -3.56 12.91
C GLY A 140 3.76 -3.68 12.94
N ASP A 141 4.44 -3.05 11.99
CA ASP A 141 5.89 -3.02 11.83
C ASP A 141 6.38 -1.64 11.33
N PRO A 142 6.74 -0.72 12.26
CA PRO A 142 7.24 0.60 11.89
C PRO A 142 8.55 0.60 11.09
N ALA A 143 9.33 -0.49 11.18
CA ALA A 143 10.61 -0.65 10.50
C ALA A 143 10.52 -1.67 9.33
N PHE A 144 9.32 -1.80 8.77
CA PHE A 144 9.00 -2.77 7.73
C PHE A 144 10.01 -2.81 6.58
N ALA A 145 10.43 -4.03 6.28
CA ALA A 145 11.15 -4.38 5.07
C ALA A 145 10.69 -5.77 4.63
N PHE A 146 10.28 -5.90 3.37
CA PHE A 146 9.87 -7.19 2.82
C PHE A 146 11.07 -8.13 2.69
N THR A 147 10.92 -9.36 3.20
CA THR A 147 12.03 -10.31 3.33
C THR A 147 12.71 -10.68 2.01
N HIS A 148 11.96 -10.70 0.90
CA HIS A 148 12.47 -11.11 -0.42
C HIS A 148 12.77 -9.94 -1.38
N ASP A 149 12.50 -8.70 -0.96
CA ASP A 149 12.88 -7.51 -1.71
C ASP A 149 13.01 -6.27 -0.81
N ALA A 150 14.25 -5.91 -0.51
CA ALA A 150 14.57 -4.77 0.35
C ALA A 150 14.13 -3.40 -0.22
N THR A 151 13.75 -3.31 -1.50
CA THR A 151 13.18 -2.08 -2.08
C THR A 151 11.74 -1.84 -1.63
N VAL A 152 11.04 -2.88 -1.18
CA VAL A 152 9.73 -2.80 -0.55
C VAL A 152 9.93 -2.65 0.95
N ASN A 153 9.90 -1.41 1.43
CA ASN A 153 10.23 -1.05 2.81
C ASN A 153 9.41 0.15 3.30
N THR A 154 9.62 0.58 4.54
CA THR A 154 8.96 1.75 5.14
C THR A 154 8.99 2.99 4.23
N ASP A 155 10.11 3.29 3.58
CA ASP A 155 10.21 4.47 2.72
C ASP A 155 9.39 4.32 1.44
N ALA A 156 9.33 3.12 0.87
CA ALA A 156 8.45 2.83 -0.25
C ALA A 156 6.97 2.97 0.15
N LEU A 157 6.59 2.50 1.34
CA LEU A 157 5.22 2.66 1.85
C LEU A 157 4.86 4.12 2.13
N LYS A 158 5.78 4.91 2.70
CA LYS A 158 5.61 6.36 2.85
C LYS A 158 5.42 7.05 1.51
N ARG A 159 6.15 6.65 0.47
CA ARG A 159 5.93 7.13 -0.91
C ARG A 159 4.54 6.76 -1.43
N ILE A 160 4.09 5.51 -1.24
CA ILE A 160 2.72 5.10 -1.61
C ILE A 160 1.69 6.01 -0.93
N LYS A 161 1.81 6.22 0.39
CA LYS A 161 0.91 7.12 1.13
C LYS A 161 0.99 8.56 0.64
N ALA A 162 2.18 9.05 0.29
CA ALA A 162 2.36 10.39 -0.26
C ALA A 162 1.64 10.57 -1.61
N ILE A 163 1.84 9.62 -2.53
CA ILE A 163 1.23 9.63 -3.86
C ILE A 163 -0.30 9.54 -3.73
N ALA A 164 -0.80 8.59 -2.94
CA ALA A 164 -2.23 8.42 -2.72
C ALA A 164 -2.88 9.68 -2.11
N SER A 165 -2.25 10.28 -1.10
CA SER A 165 -2.73 11.52 -0.46
C SER A 165 -2.74 12.68 -1.45
N TYR A 166 -1.72 12.79 -2.30
CA TYR A 166 -1.66 13.82 -3.35
C TYR A 166 -2.84 13.71 -4.32
N TYR A 167 -3.15 12.51 -4.80
CA TYR A 167 -4.27 12.30 -5.73
C TYR A 167 -5.65 12.49 -5.08
N LEU A 168 -5.76 12.33 -3.76
CA LEU A 168 -6.95 12.69 -2.99
C LEU A 168 -7.06 14.20 -2.70
N GLY A 169 -6.01 14.97 -2.98
CA GLY A 169 -5.94 16.40 -2.66
C GLY A 169 -5.59 16.69 -1.20
N ASP A 170 -5.15 15.69 -0.43
CA ASP A 170 -4.60 15.87 0.92
C ASP A 170 -3.10 16.17 0.82
N PHE A 171 -2.79 17.39 0.42
CA PHE A 171 -1.41 17.82 0.19
C PHE A 171 -0.61 17.97 1.48
N ALA A 172 -1.28 18.21 2.61
CA ALA A 172 -0.65 18.28 3.91
C ALA A 172 -0.09 16.92 4.32
N THR A 173 -0.90 15.85 4.21
CA THR A 173 -0.44 14.48 4.49
C THR A 173 0.64 14.05 3.48
N ALA A 174 0.46 14.36 2.20
CA ALA A 174 1.47 14.06 1.19
C ALA A 174 2.83 14.72 1.50
N TYR A 175 2.83 16.01 1.86
CA TYR A 175 4.04 16.72 2.23
C TYR A 175 4.63 16.25 3.56
N GLN A 176 3.80 15.82 4.53
CA GLN A 176 4.30 15.22 5.77
C GLN A 176 5.14 13.97 5.47
N GLN A 177 4.71 13.12 4.52
CA GLN A 177 5.50 11.96 4.11
C GLN A 177 6.85 12.35 3.49
N VAL A 178 6.91 13.45 2.73
CA VAL A 178 8.18 13.99 2.19
C VAL A 178 9.13 14.38 3.33
N LEU A 179 8.62 15.03 4.39
CA LEU A 179 9.43 15.34 5.56
C LEU A 179 9.89 14.07 6.29
N ASP A 180 9.01 13.07 6.43
CA ASP A 180 9.32 11.80 7.08
C ASP A 180 10.32 10.92 6.29
N LEU A 181 10.56 11.26 5.02
CA LEU A 181 11.55 10.68 4.12
C LEU A 181 12.86 11.49 4.07
N ASP A 182 12.98 12.54 4.88
CA ASP A 182 14.10 13.50 4.86
C ASP A 182 14.32 14.16 3.48
N LEU A 183 13.25 14.27 2.68
CA LEU A 183 13.25 14.92 1.38
C LEU A 183 12.84 16.40 1.51
N THR A 184 13.15 17.19 0.47
CA THR A 184 12.85 18.63 0.47
C THR A 184 12.18 19.06 -0.83
N VAL A 185 11.15 19.90 -0.72
CA VAL A 185 10.50 20.54 -1.87
C VAL A 185 11.01 21.98 -1.99
N THR A 186 11.45 22.35 -3.19
CA THR A 186 12.01 23.69 -3.44
C THR A 186 10.94 24.77 -3.22
N GLY A 187 11.30 25.84 -2.50
CA GLY A 187 10.41 26.98 -2.29
C GLY A 187 9.36 26.77 -1.20
N VAL A 188 9.44 25.68 -0.43
CA VAL A 188 8.71 25.53 0.83
C VAL A 188 9.55 26.07 1.97
N ILE A 189 8.96 26.96 2.77
CA ILE A 189 9.63 27.69 3.84
C ILE A 189 8.99 27.28 5.17
N PRO A 190 9.78 26.74 6.12
CA PRO A 190 9.29 26.46 7.45
C PRO A 190 9.21 27.75 8.27
N VAL A 191 8.11 27.92 8.99
CA VAL A 191 7.97 28.89 10.08
C VAL A 191 7.91 28.10 11.36
N LEU A 192 9.08 27.94 11.98
CA LEU A 192 9.22 27.27 13.26
C LEU A 192 9.23 28.31 14.37
N ALA A 193 8.34 28.13 15.33
CA ALA A 193 8.18 29.04 16.42
C ALA A 193 9.30 28.89 17.46
N ASN A 194 10.39 29.63 17.27
CA ASN A 194 11.36 29.91 18.33
C ASN A 194 10.79 30.97 19.28
N GLY A 195 9.88 30.57 20.18
CA GLY A 195 9.16 31.45 21.12
C GLY A 195 7.91 32.14 20.56
N PHE A 196 7.26 32.99 21.36
CA PHE A 196 5.98 33.65 21.04
C PHE A 196 6.06 34.79 20.02
N ASN A 197 7.25 35.12 19.51
CA ASN A 197 7.45 36.34 18.72
C ASN A 197 7.48 36.12 17.20
N ASN A 198 7.73 34.89 16.73
CA ASN A 198 8.11 34.65 15.32
C ASN A 198 7.09 33.85 14.50
N ALA A 199 6.12 33.19 15.11
CA ALA A 199 5.08 32.42 14.40
C ALA A 199 3.68 32.69 14.97
N VAL A 200 3.33 33.98 15.05
CA VAL A 200 2.03 34.42 15.56
C VAL A 200 0.99 34.27 14.47
N ALA A 201 0.02 33.41 14.72
CA ALA A 201 -1.21 33.33 13.95
C ALA A 201 -2.36 33.86 14.81
N THR A 202 -3.41 34.40 14.17
CA THR A 202 -4.50 35.05 14.90
C THR A 202 -5.79 34.28 14.71
N ALA A 203 -6.44 33.92 15.81
CA ALA A 203 -7.77 33.34 15.79
C ALA A 203 -8.80 34.39 15.35
N THR A 204 -9.66 34.06 14.39
CA THR A 204 -10.70 34.97 13.89
C THR A 204 -12.08 34.71 14.48
N GLY A 205 -12.20 33.74 15.38
CA GLY A 205 -13.42 33.42 16.13
C GLY A 205 -13.70 31.92 16.19
N THR A 206 -14.67 31.54 17.03
CA THR A 206 -15.21 30.19 17.12
C THR A 206 -16.52 30.07 16.36
N THR A 207 -16.76 28.90 15.76
CA THR A 207 -18.13 28.49 15.43
C THR A 207 -18.83 28.11 16.73
N SER A 208 -20.00 28.70 16.98
CA SER A 208 -20.67 28.72 18.29
C SER A 208 -21.19 27.35 18.77
N PHE A 209 -20.95 26.25 18.05
CA PHE A 209 -21.55 24.94 18.31
C PHE A 209 -20.55 23.77 18.42
N ASP A 210 -19.31 23.90 17.94
CA ASP A 210 -18.34 22.80 17.87
C ASP A 210 -17.01 23.08 18.58
N GLY A 211 -16.77 24.31 19.06
CA GLY A 211 -15.52 24.68 19.70
C GLY A 211 -14.33 24.76 18.73
N ILE A 212 -14.59 24.76 17.42
CA ILE A 212 -13.58 24.92 16.38
C ILE A 212 -13.32 26.41 16.16
N ALA A 213 -12.05 26.79 16.15
CA ALA A 213 -11.60 28.13 15.85
C ALA A 213 -10.84 28.17 14.52
N THR A 214 -11.08 29.20 13.72
CA THR A 214 -10.28 29.47 12.52
C THR A 214 -9.09 30.35 12.90
N VAL A 215 -7.90 29.97 12.47
CA VAL A 215 -6.65 30.68 12.69
C VAL A 215 -6.08 31.13 11.34
N LYS A 216 -5.55 32.36 11.30
CA LYS A 216 -4.93 32.94 10.09
C LYS A 216 -3.44 33.16 10.27
N VAL A 217 -2.67 32.78 9.26
CA VAL A 217 -1.26 33.16 9.07
C VAL A 217 -1.17 34.39 8.13
N PRO A 218 0.01 35.03 7.98
CA PRO A 218 0.17 36.16 7.06
C PRO A 218 -0.40 35.88 5.67
N VAL A 219 -1.05 36.87 5.06
CA VAL A 219 -1.76 36.73 3.77
C VAL A 219 -0.84 36.36 2.60
N SER A 220 0.47 36.61 2.72
CA SER A 220 1.48 36.21 1.75
C SER A 220 1.82 34.72 1.82
N HIS A 221 1.49 34.04 2.91
CA HIS A 221 1.85 32.64 3.12
C HIS A 221 0.74 31.73 2.59
N LYS A 222 1.06 30.92 1.58
CA LYS A 222 0.19 29.85 1.09
C LYS A 222 0.55 28.57 1.84
N LEU A 223 -0.32 28.14 2.74
CA LEU A 223 -0.11 27.01 3.62
C LEU A 223 0.04 25.71 2.82
N VAL A 224 1.01 24.92 3.27
CA VAL A 224 1.30 23.56 2.79
C VAL A 224 1.00 22.55 3.89
N LEU A 225 1.47 22.82 5.11
CA LEU A 225 1.31 21.95 6.26
C LEU A 225 1.29 22.80 7.52
N VAL A 226 0.46 22.44 8.50
CA VAL A 226 0.52 22.97 9.87
C VAL A 226 0.85 21.81 10.78
N SER A 227 1.94 21.91 11.54
CA SER A 227 2.46 20.80 12.34
C SER A 227 2.11 20.94 13.82
N SER A 228 1.98 22.17 14.33
CA SER A 228 1.59 22.39 15.72
C SER A 228 0.90 23.72 15.90
N VAL A 229 -0.02 23.79 16.87
CA VAL A 229 -0.68 25.04 17.26
C VAL A 229 -0.86 25.05 18.77
N ALA A 230 -0.41 26.12 19.44
CA ALA A 230 -0.49 26.23 20.89
C ALA A 230 -0.61 27.68 21.38
N THR A 231 -1.20 27.85 22.55
CA THR A 231 -1.01 29.04 23.40
C THR A 231 0.07 28.75 24.44
N GLN A 232 0.27 29.65 25.41
CA GLN A 232 1.19 29.39 26.55
C GLN A 232 0.83 28.14 27.35
N ASN A 233 -0.47 27.81 27.44
CA ASN A 233 -0.97 26.80 28.38
C ASN A 233 -1.69 25.63 27.72
N THR A 234 -1.92 25.68 26.41
CA THR A 234 -2.82 24.73 25.73
C THR A 234 -2.32 24.45 24.31
N THR A 235 -2.20 23.17 23.97
CA THR A 235 -2.01 22.71 22.58
C THR A 235 -3.37 22.42 21.96
N TYR A 236 -3.52 22.78 20.69
CA TYR A 236 -4.75 22.61 19.93
C TYR A 236 -4.59 21.52 18.88
N GLU A 237 -5.65 20.76 18.67
CA GLU A 237 -5.77 19.78 17.60
C GLU A 237 -6.06 20.50 16.29
N ILE A 238 -5.31 20.19 15.23
CA ILE A 238 -5.54 20.76 13.89
C ILE A 238 -6.62 19.92 13.21
N LYS A 239 -7.70 20.58 12.75
CA LYS A 239 -8.85 19.93 12.12
C LYS A 239 -8.81 19.98 10.60
N SER A 240 -8.34 21.09 10.04
CA SER A 240 -8.20 21.25 8.59
C SER A 240 -7.22 22.38 8.26
N VAL A 241 -6.57 22.27 7.11
CA VAL A 241 -5.73 23.33 6.53
C VAL A 241 -6.38 23.76 5.21
N ALA A 242 -6.49 25.07 4.99
CA ALA A 242 -6.94 25.59 3.70
C ALA A 242 -5.76 25.63 2.74
N ASP A 243 -5.58 24.55 1.98
CA ASP A 243 -4.45 24.35 1.07
C ASP A 243 -4.31 25.50 0.07
N GLY A 244 -3.08 26.04 -0.03
CA GLY A 244 -2.79 27.21 -0.85
C GLY A 244 -3.38 28.53 -0.34
N GLY A 245 -4.21 28.48 0.70
CA GLY A 245 -4.74 29.61 1.46
C GLY A 245 -3.87 29.96 2.66
N ASN A 246 -4.36 30.84 3.54
CA ASN A 246 -3.61 31.30 4.71
C ASN A 246 -4.35 31.01 6.03
N THR A 247 -5.25 30.03 6.03
CA THR A 247 -6.09 29.71 7.19
C THR A 247 -6.10 28.23 7.50
N PHE A 248 -6.28 27.88 8.76
CA PHE A 248 -6.51 26.51 9.21
C PHE A 248 -7.48 26.52 10.40
N SER A 249 -8.09 25.37 10.68
CA SER A 249 -9.06 25.20 11.76
C SER A 249 -8.47 24.37 12.88
N VAL A 250 -8.74 24.76 14.12
CA VAL A 250 -8.25 24.05 15.31
C VAL A 250 -9.34 23.83 16.34
N PHE A 251 -9.18 22.79 17.15
CA PHE A 251 -10.04 22.46 18.26
C PHE A 251 -9.23 22.34 19.53
N GLY A 252 -9.75 22.83 20.65
CA GLY A 252 -9.10 22.71 21.95
C GLY A 252 -9.94 23.31 23.07
N ASN A 253 -9.52 23.03 24.31
CA ASN A 253 -10.18 23.50 25.52
C ASN A 253 -9.15 24.18 26.44
N PRO A 254 -9.27 25.49 26.73
CA PRO A 254 -10.33 26.40 26.28
C PRO A 254 -10.27 26.72 24.78
N ALA A 255 -11.44 26.94 24.18
CA ALA A 255 -11.54 27.35 22.77
C ALA A 255 -10.95 28.75 22.56
N LEU A 256 -10.31 28.99 21.41
CA LEU A 256 -9.68 30.28 21.08
C LEU A 256 -10.74 31.35 20.79
N ALA A 257 -10.63 32.51 21.44
CA ALA A 257 -11.44 33.67 21.13
C ALA A 257 -10.91 34.45 19.92
N ALA A 258 -11.77 35.25 19.28
CA ALA A 258 -11.34 36.14 18.22
C ALA A 258 -10.31 37.16 18.75
N GLY A 259 -9.17 37.26 18.07
CA GLY A 259 -8.04 38.10 18.47
C GLY A 259 -6.96 37.37 19.27
N ASP A 260 -7.21 36.13 19.70
CA ASP A 260 -6.19 35.33 20.39
C ASP A 260 -4.98 35.10 19.47
N SER A 261 -3.80 35.34 20.03
CA SER A 261 -2.53 35.05 19.37
C SER A 261 -2.08 33.64 19.75
N VAL A 262 -1.84 32.82 18.73
CA VAL A 262 -1.33 31.46 18.91
C VAL A 262 0.05 31.32 18.27
N ARG A 263 0.83 30.41 18.84
CA ARG A 263 2.06 29.89 18.26
C ARG A 263 1.68 28.78 17.29
N ALA A 264 2.11 28.88 16.04
CA ALA A 264 1.92 27.80 15.07
C ALA A 264 3.24 27.43 14.38
N ASP A 265 3.58 26.14 14.34
CA ASP A 265 4.64 25.64 13.47
C ASP A 265 3.99 25.22 12.15
N TYR A 266 4.41 25.80 11.04
CA TYR A 266 3.81 25.52 9.72
C TYR A 266 4.81 25.70 8.58
N TYR A 267 4.45 25.16 7.43
CA TYR A 267 5.17 25.27 6.17
C TYR A 267 4.31 26.04 5.18
N TYR A 268 4.92 26.94 4.43
CA TYR A 268 4.24 27.69 3.39
C TYR A 268 5.09 27.80 2.13
N THR A 269 4.44 28.15 1.03
CA THR A 269 5.10 28.53 -0.22
C THR A 269 4.55 29.88 -0.71
N ASN A 270 5.29 30.52 -1.61
CA ASN A 270 4.81 31.71 -2.32
C ASN A 270 4.05 31.33 -3.59
N ASP A 271 4.27 30.12 -4.12
CA ASP A 271 3.65 29.60 -5.34
C ASP A 271 3.16 28.17 -5.11
N PHE A 272 1.86 28.06 -4.79
CA PHE A 272 1.24 26.78 -4.49
C PHE A 272 1.15 25.88 -5.74
N GLY A 273 0.97 26.46 -6.93
CA GLY A 273 0.92 25.68 -8.17
C GLY A 273 2.27 25.04 -8.48
N LYS A 274 3.36 25.80 -8.31
CA LYS A 274 4.71 25.25 -8.43
C LYS A 274 4.99 24.20 -7.36
N PHE A 275 4.58 24.44 -6.11
CA PHE A 275 4.70 23.46 -5.03
C PHE A 275 4.05 22.11 -5.40
N LEU A 276 2.83 22.10 -5.93
CA LEU A 276 2.16 20.86 -6.34
C LEU A 276 2.96 20.11 -7.41
N SER A 277 3.47 20.82 -8.42
CA SER A 277 4.30 20.24 -9.48
C SER A 277 5.62 19.67 -8.96
N ASP A 278 6.26 20.36 -8.01
CA ASP A 278 7.51 19.88 -7.42
C ASP A 278 7.26 18.71 -6.44
N LEU A 279 6.15 18.74 -5.70
CA LEU A 279 5.76 17.70 -4.76
C LEU A 279 5.56 16.37 -5.48
N VAL A 280 4.74 16.34 -6.54
CA VAL A 280 4.49 15.10 -7.30
C VAL A 280 5.78 14.54 -7.92
N ALA A 281 6.66 15.41 -8.42
CA ALA A 281 7.94 15.01 -9.02
C ALA A 281 8.96 14.42 -8.03
N ILE A 282 8.76 14.61 -6.72
CA ILE A 282 9.63 14.07 -5.67
C ILE A 282 9.12 12.73 -5.13
N ILE A 283 7.79 12.52 -5.17
CA ILE A 283 7.15 11.34 -4.59
C ILE A 283 6.92 10.21 -5.62
N GLU A 284 6.86 10.54 -6.91
CA GLU A 284 6.88 9.59 -8.05
C GLU A 284 8.31 9.22 -8.47
#